data_AF-A0A8T8LXP7-F1
#
_entry.id   AF-A0A8T8LXP7-F1
#
_cell.length_a   1.000
_cell.length_b   1.000
_cell.length_c   1.000
_cell.angle_alpha   90.00
_cell.angle_beta   90.00
_cell.angle_gamma   90.00
#
_symmetry.space_group_name_H-M   'P 1'
#
loop_
_entity.id
_entity.type
_entity.pdbx_description
1 polymer ?
#
loop_
_entity_poly.entity_id
_entity_poly.type
_entity_poly.pdbx_seq_one_letter_code
_entity_poly.pdbx_strand_id
1 'polypeptide(L)'
;MKLTRKILSSAGVLALWAFNAQAADTARAPDDIIAAHCVACHSVGLLNAPKIGDTAAWEQRAQQKGGLDGLLASTIKGIGIMPAKGTCGDCTNDELKSAIQSMSGLK
;
A
#
# COMPACT_ATOMS: atom_id res chain seq x y z
N MET A 1 7.98 -13.99 61.95
CA MET A 1 8.48 -12.72 61.38
C MET A 1 10.00 -12.71 61.43
N LYS A 2 10.66 -12.96 60.29
CA LYS A 2 12.04 -12.56 59.91
C LYS A 2 12.45 -13.36 58.66
N LEU A 3 12.36 -12.69 57.50
CA LEU A 3 12.98 -13.06 56.22
C LEU A 3 14.51 -13.05 56.34
N THR A 4 15.19 -13.89 55.56
CA THR A 4 16.49 -13.72 54.84
C THR A 4 17.12 -15.10 54.63
N ARG A 5 17.80 -15.50 53.53
CA ARG A 5 18.39 -14.82 52.37
C ARG A 5 18.86 -15.89 51.34
N LYS A 6 18.88 -15.51 50.05
CA LYS A 6 19.77 -15.96 48.93
C LYS A 6 19.60 -17.41 48.45
N ILE A 7 19.64 -17.69 47.14
CA ILE A 7 20.88 -17.97 46.37
C ILE A 7 20.58 -17.98 44.84
N LEU A 8 21.53 -17.41 44.07
CA LEU A 8 21.88 -17.57 42.62
C LEU A 8 20.79 -17.44 41.55
N SER A 9 20.79 -16.43 40.68
CA SER A 9 21.77 -16.16 39.58
C SER A 9 21.99 -17.35 38.64
N SER A 10 21.23 -17.40 37.55
CA SER A 10 21.65 -18.03 36.28
C SER A 10 21.62 -16.94 35.22
N ALA A 11 22.82 -16.52 34.82
CA ALA A 11 23.03 -15.75 33.61
C ALA A 11 22.82 -16.63 32.38
N GLY A 12 22.32 -16.03 31.30
CA GLY A 12 22.71 -16.39 29.95
C GLY A 12 21.78 -17.33 29.19
N VAL A 13 20.88 -16.74 28.39
CA VAL A 13 20.85 -17.05 26.96
C VAL A 13 20.65 -15.72 26.22
N LEU A 14 21.71 -15.26 25.56
CA LEU A 14 21.68 -14.22 24.54
C LEU A 14 20.89 -14.77 23.34
N ALA A 15 19.64 -14.33 23.18
CA ALA A 15 18.93 -14.43 21.92
C ALA A 15 18.88 -13.04 21.29
N LEU A 16 19.93 -12.71 20.53
CA LEU A 16 19.95 -11.58 19.61
C LEU A 16 18.93 -11.85 18.50
N TRP A 17 17.66 -11.53 18.73
CA TRP A 17 16.72 -11.35 17.64
C TRP A 17 16.87 -9.92 17.13
N ALA A 18 17.44 -9.81 15.94
CA ALA A 18 17.42 -8.59 15.15
C ALA A 18 15.96 -8.16 14.96
N PHE A 19 15.56 -7.06 15.60
CA PHE A 19 14.35 -6.36 15.21
C PHE A 19 14.62 -5.73 13.84
N ASN A 20 14.04 -6.37 12.82
CA ASN A 20 13.95 -5.85 11.47
C ASN A 20 13.31 -4.46 11.50
N ALA A 21 13.85 -3.54 10.70
CA ALA A 21 13.36 -2.18 10.57
C ALA A 21 11.88 -2.18 10.11
N GLN A 22 10.98 -1.80 11.02
CA GLN A 22 9.58 -1.59 10.71
C GLN A 22 9.40 -0.17 10.18
N ALA A 23 9.57 0.01 8.87
CA ALA A 23 9.19 1.25 8.16
C ALA A 23 7.78 1.15 7.55
N ALA A 24 6.88 0.36 8.15
CA ALA A 24 5.49 0.20 7.66
C ALA A 24 4.43 0.73 8.63
N ASP A 25 4.83 1.37 9.73
CA ASP A 25 3.91 1.75 10.82
C ASP A 25 3.12 3.05 10.54
N THR A 26 3.31 3.68 9.38
CA THR A 26 2.66 4.97 9.03
C THR A 26 1.93 4.97 7.69
N ALA A 27 2.01 3.91 6.88
CA ALA A 27 1.32 3.84 5.60
C ALA A 27 -0.14 3.41 5.80
N ARG A 28 -1.09 4.13 5.20
CA ARG A 28 -2.51 3.76 5.24
C ARG A 28 -2.76 2.46 4.48
N ALA A 29 -3.81 1.74 4.88
CA ALA A 29 -4.22 0.54 4.15
C ALA A 29 -4.70 0.92 2.73
N PRO A 30 -4.43 0.09 1.71
CA PRO A 30 -4.86 0.36 0.34
C PRO A 30 -6.36 0.59 0.23
N ASP A 31 -7.15 -0.20 0.96
CA ASP A 31 -8.62 -0.13 0.91
C ASP A 31 -9.15 1.20 1.47
N ASP A 32 -8.49 1.79 2.48
CA ASP A 32 -8.85 3.10 3.01
C ASP A 32 -8.62 4.20 1.96
N ILE A 33 -7.48 4.14 1.25
CA ILE A 33 -7.15 5.08 0.16
C ILE A 33 -8.14 4.92 -0.99
N ILE A 34 -8.44 3.68 -1.38
CA ILE A 34 -9.38 3.37 -2.46
C ILE A 34 -10.76 3.94 -2.13
N ALA A 35 -11.27 3.65 -0.93
CA ALA A 35 -12.57 4.12 -0.46
C ALA A 35 -12.66 5.65 -0.37
N ALA A 36 -11.60 6.32 0.07
CA ALA A 36 -11.58 7.77 0.21
C ALA A 36 -11.43 8.52 -1.12
N HIS A 37 -10.69 7.97 -2.09
CA HIS A 37 -10.22 8.74 -3.25
C HIS A 37 -10.52 8.11 -4.62
N CYS A 38 -10.57 6.78 -4.72
CA CYS A 38 -10.57 6.10 -6.02
C CYS A 38 -11.95 5.63 -6.46
N VAL A 39 -12.82 5.26 -5.51
CA VAL A 39 -14.12 4.62 -5.79
C VAL A 39 -15.08 5.50 -6.60
N ALA A 40 -14.96 6.82 -6.51
CA ALA A 40 -15.83 7.75 -7.24
C ALA A 40 -15.81 7.49 -8.76
N CYS A 41 -14.67 7.05 -9.29
CA CYS A 41 -14.52 6.72 -10.71
C CYS A 41 -14.35 5.21 -10.95
N HIS A 42 -13.55 4.53 -10.12
CA HIS A 42 -13.13 3.16 -10.38
C HIS A 42 -14.12 2.09 -9.92
N SER A 43 -15.12 2.41 -9.09
CA SER A 43 -16.12 1.40 -8.66
C SER A 43 -17.00 0.91 -9.81
N VAL A 44 -17.51 1.86 -10.62
CA VAL A 44 -18.44 1.58 -11.73
C VAL A 44 -17.80 1.79 -13.10
N GLY A 45 -16.52 2.19 -13.15
CA GLY A 45 -15.82 2.50 -14.40
C GLY A 45 -16.32 3.79 -15.05
N LEU A 46 -16.64 4.79 -14.21
CA LEU A 46 -17.11 6.09 -14.65
C LEU A 46 -16.05 6.74 -15.55
N LEU A 47 -16.49 7.40 -16.64
CA LEU A 47 -15.61 8.06 -17.60
C LEU A 47 -14.52 7.13 -18.18
N ASN A 48 -14.86 5.83 -18.35
CA ASN A 48 -13.95 4.80 -18.86
C ASN A 48 -12.74 4.51 -17.94
N ALA A 49 -12.86 4.81 -16.65
CA ALA A 49 -11.91 4.36 -15.65
C ALA A 49 -11.90 2.81 -15.59
N PRO A 50 -10.73 2.16 -15.43
CA PRO A 50 -10.68 0.72 -15.23
C PRO A 50 -11.36 0.36 -13.91
N LYS A 51 -12.27 -0.62 -13.94
CA LYS A 51 -13.03 -1.03 -12.75
C LYS A 51 -12.14 -1.71 -11.73
N ILE A 52 -12.45 -1.54 -10.45
CA ILE A 52 -11.85 -2.33 -9.38
C ILE A 52 -12.16 -3.81 -9.63
N GLY A 53 -11.12 -4.66 -9.59
CA GLY A 53 -11.23 -6.10 -9.84
C GLY A 53 -11.27 -6.52 -11.31
N ASP A 54 -11.33 -5.59 -12.27
CA ASP A 54 -11.22 -5.91 -13.70
C ASP A 54 -9.75 -6.07 -14.12
N THR A 55 -9.12 -7.15 -13.64
CA THR A 55 -7.68 -7.40 -13.82
C THR A 55 -7.28 -7.40 -15.30
N ALA A 56 -8.12 -7.91 -16.20
CA ALA A 56 -7.83 -7.89 -17.63
C ALA A 56 -7.72 -6.46 -18.20
N ALA A 57 -8.63 -5.57 -17.81
CA ALA A 57 -8.55 -4.16 -18.21
C ALA A 57 -7.31 -3.44 -17.64
N TRP A 58 -6.88 -3.82 -16.44
CA TRP A 58 -5.67 -3.29 -15.82
C TRP A 58 -4.40 -3.85 -16.45
N GLU A 59 -4.32 -5.14 -16.77
CA GLU A 59 -3.19 -5.78 -17.45
C GLU A 59 -2.92 -5.11 -18.81
N GLN A 60 -3.96 -4.89 -19.61
CA GLN A 60 -3.83 -4.20 -20.89
C GLN A 60 -3.23 -2.80 -20.72
N ARG A 61 -3.69 -2.05 -19.70
CA ARG A 61 -3.19 -0.71 -19.39
C ARG A 61 -1.75 -0.75 -18.87
N ALA A 62 -1.43 -1.70 -17.99
CA ALA A 62 -0.09 -1.90 -17.48
C ALA A 62 0.89 -2.17 -18.64
N GLN A 63 0.55 -3.08 -19.55
CA GLN A 63 1.38 -3.36 -20.74
C GLN A 63 1.64 -2.10 -21.58
N GLN A 64 0.62 -1.27 -21.79
CA GLN A 64 0.76 -0.01 -22.53
C GLN A 64 1.59 1.05 -21.80
N LYS A 65 1.70 0.97 -20.47
CA LYS A 65 2.38 1.97 -19.64
C LYS A 65 3.75 1.54 -19.14
N GLY A 66 4.18 0.30 -19.39
CA GLY A 66 5.45 -0.23 -18.89
C GLY A 66 5.32 -0.89 -17.51
N GLY A 67 4.21 -1.57 -17.27
CA GLY A 67 3.92 -2.29 -16.03
C GLY A 67 3.33 -1.42 -14.91
N LEU A 68 3.43 -1.94 -13.69
CA LEU A 68 2.88 -1.30 -12.48
C LEU A 68 3.50 0.08 -12.22
N ASP A 69 4.81 0.24 -12.44
CA ASP A 69 5.50 1.52 -12.25
C ASP A 69 5.02 2.58 -13.26
N GLY A 70 4.66 2.15 -14.47
CA GLY A 70 4.03 3.00 -15.47
C GLY A 70 2.63 3.48 -15.09
N LEU A 71 1.84 2.60 -14.48
CA LEU A 71 0.54 2.97 -13.91
C LEU A 71 0.70 3.94 -12.74
N LEU A 72 1.68 3.72 -11.87
CA LEU A 72 2.00 4.62 -10.78
C LEU A 72 2.41 6.01 -11.29
N ALA A 73 3.32 6.07 -12.27
CA ALA A 73 3.74 7.33 -12.87
C ALA A 73 2.56 8.10 -13.50
N SER A 74 1.65 7.39 -14.18
CA SER A 74 0.43 7.97 -14.73
C SER A 74 -0.51 8.48 -13.64
N THR A 75 -0.62 7.74 -12.53
CA THR A 75 -1.44 8.10 -11.37
C THR A 75 -0.90 9.36 -10.69
N ILE A 76 0.42 9.43 -10.46
CA ILE A 76 1.07 10.59 -9.82
C ILE A 76 0.87 11.86 -10.67
N LYS A 77 1.10 11.75 -11.99
CA LYS A 77 0.95 12.88 -12.91
C LYS A 77 -0.51 13.28 -13.17
N GLY A 78 -1.42 12.31 -13.13
CA GLY A 78 -2.76 12.43 -13.69
C GLY A 78 -2.78 12.12 -15.20
N ILE A 79 -3.93 11.68 -15.70
CA ILE A 79 -4.12 11.31 -17.10
C ILE A 79 -5.55 11.56 -17.56
N GLY A 80 -5.73 12.37 -18.60
CA GLY A 80 -7.04 12.70 -19.14
C GLY A 80 -7.93 13.33 -18.07
N ILE A 81 -8.98 12.61 -17.65
CA ILE A 81 -9.90 13.07 -16.61
C ILE A 81 -9.47 12.63 -15.21
N MET A 82 -8.55 11.67 -15.07
CA MET A 82 -8.01 11.25 -13.77
C MET A 82 -7.09 12.35 -13.21
N PRO A 83 -7.44 12.99 -12.08
CA PRO A 83 -6.61 14.04 -11.49
C PRO A 83 -5.27 13.48 -10.98
N ALA A 84 -4.28 14.37 -10.81
CA ALA A 84 -3.00 14.00 -10.21
C ALA A 84 -3.20 13.32 -8.85
N LYS A 85 -2.45 12.23 -8.64
CA LYS A 85 -2.50 11.34 -7.48
C LYS A 85 -3.91 10.78 -7.17
N GLY A 86 -4.80 10.74 -8.16
CA GLY A 86 -6.18 10.26 -7.96
C GLY A 86 -6.93 11.03 -6.87
N THR A 87 -6.68 12.33 -6.72
CA THR A 87 -7.19 13.22 -5.65
C THR A 87 -6.59 13.01 -4.25
N CYS A 88 -5.71 12.02 -4.06
CA CYS A 88 -4.98 11.85 -2.81
C CYS A 88 -3.71 12.71 -2.79
N GLY A 89 -3.85 14.00 -2.44
CA GLY A 89 -2.75 14.96 -2.45
C GLY A 89 -1.60 14.60 -1.49
N ASP A 90 -1.92 13.95 -0.37
CA ASP A 90 -0.97 13.57 0.67
C ASP A 90 -0.44 12.13 0.55
N CYS A 91 -0.98 11.30 -0.36
CA CYS A 91 -0.54 9.92 -0.49
C CYS A 91 0.94 9.82 -0.87
N THR A 92 1.67 8.92 -0.20
CA THR A 92 3.01 8.54 -0.64
C THR A 92 2.94 7.73 -1.93
N ASN A 93 4.06 7.60 -2.64
CA ASN A 93 4.11 6.77 -3.84
C ASN A 93 3.83 5.29 -3.54
N ASP A 94 4.23 4.81 -2.37
CA ASP A 94 4.01 3.42 -1.94
C ASP A 94 2.54 3.17 -1.60
N GLU A 95 1.87 4.14 -0.98
CA GLU A 95 0.43 4.13 -0.75
C GLU A 95 -0.35 4.07 -2.08
N LEU A 96 0.02 4.89 -3.05
CA LEU A 96 -0.59 4.87 -4.39
C LEU A 96 -0.31 3.55 -5.12
N LYS A 97 0.92 3.02 -5.04
CA LYS A 97 1.30 1.76 -5.68
C LYS A 97 0.47 0.60 -5.11
N SER A 98 0.33 0.56 -3.79
CA SER A 98 -0.44 -0.48 -3.09
C SER A 98 -1.93 -0.39 -3.42
N ALA A 99 -2.49 0.82 -3.52
CA ALA A 99 -3.86 1.03 -3.99
C ALA A 99 -4.06 0.56 -5.43
N ILE A 100 -3.12 0.84 -6.34
CA ILE A 100 -3.16 0.34 -7.73
C ILE A 100 -3.14 -1.19 -7.74
N GLN A 101 -2.25 -1.84 -6.98
CA GLN A 101 -2.19 -3.30 -6.89
C GLN A 101 -3.50 -3.88 -6.36
N SER A 102 -4.06 -3.32 -5.28
CA SER A 102 -5.34 -3.78 -4.70
C SER A 102 -6.50 -3.63 -5.71
N MET A 103 -6.61 -2.49 -6.41
CA MET A 103 -7.65 -2.30 -7.42
C MET A 103 -7.50 -3.20 -8.65
N SER A 104 -6.26 -3.47 -9.04
CA SER A 104 -5.95 -4.13 -10.31
C SER A 104 -5.79 -5.64 -10.21
N GLY A 105 -5.45 -6.17 -9.04
CA GLY A 105 -5.02 -7.56 -8.86
C GLY A 105 -3.63 -7.86 -9.43
N LEU A 106 -2.92 -6.84 -9.93
CA LEU A 106 -1.54 -6.98 -10.41
C LEU A 106 -0.59 -7.09 -9.22
N LYS A 107 0.50 -7.84 -9.40
CA LYS A 107 1.58 -7.99 -8.41
C LYS A 107 2.82 -7.24 -8.87
#